data_AF-A0A4Y5WRK1-F1
#
_entry.id   AF-A0A4Y5WRK1-F1
#
_cell.length_a   1.000
_cell.length_b   1.000
_cell.length_c   1.000
_cell.angle_alpha   90.00
_cell.angle_beta   90.00
_cell.angle_gamma   90.00
#
_symmetry.space_group_name_H-M   'P 1'
#
loop_
_entity.id
_entity.type
_entity.pdbx_description
1 polymer ?
#
loop_
_entity_poly.entity_id
_entity_poly.type
_entity_poly.pdbx_seq_one_letter_code
_entity_poly.pdbx_strand_id
1 'polypeptide(L)' 'RDLVYHLHCFSCTSCGVPLSKGDHFGMREGLVYCRPHYELLDYCDPPDPMDLVYRGGESPGYYPAT' A
#
# COMPACT_ATOMS: atom_id res chain seq x y z
N ARG A 1 3.16 8.52 17.95
CA ARG A 1 2.89 7.45 18.93
C ARG A 1 3.59 6.22 18.39
N ASP A 2 4.69 5.84 19.00
CA ASP A 2 5.57 4.79 18.51
C ASP A 2 4.98 3.41 18.82
N LEU A 3 4.93 2.54 17.81
CA LEU A 3 4.44 1.17 17.94
C LEU A 3 5.65 0.23 18.01
N VAL A 4 5.82 -0.44 19.15
CA VAL A 4 6.94 -1.37 19.40
C VAL A 4 6.40 -2.79 19.46
N TYR A 5 6.99 -3.68 18.66
CA TYR A 5 6.60 -5.08 18.58
C TYR A 5 7.77 -5.96 18.98
N HIS A 6 7.49 -7.06 19.69
CA HIS A 6 8.47 -8.14 19.81
C HIS A 6 8.69 -8.78 18.44
N LEU A 7 9.89 -9.32 18.22
CA LEU A 7 10.28 -9.96 16.96
C LEU A 7 9.29 -11.06 16.52
N HIS A 8 8.75 -11.81 17.48
CA HIS A 8 7.77 -12.87 17.23
C HIS A 8 6.32 -12.36 17.12
N CYS A 9 6.04 -11.15 17.60
CA CYS A 9 4.74 -10.50 17.48
C CYS A 9 4.63 -9.65 16.21
N PHE A 10 5.75 -9.44 15.50
CA PHE A 10 5.78 -8.75 14.22
C PHE A 10 5.33 -9.70 13.11
N SER A 11 4.03 -10.00 13.08
CA SER A 11 3.43 -10.96 12.17
C SER A 11 2.25 -10.34 11.41
N CYS A 12 1.96 -10.90 10.24
CA CYS A 12 0.83 -10.44 9.45
C CYS A 12 -0.49 -10.74 10.16
N THR A 13 -1.32 -9.72 10.37
CA THR A 13 -2.65 -9.87 11.00
C THR A 13 -3.59 -10.77 10.19
N SER A 14 -3.43 -10.84 8.85
CA SER A 14 -4.30 -11.64 7.98
C SER A 14 -3.95 -13.13 7.93
N CYS A 15 -2.67 -13.51 8.06
CA CYS A 15 -2.24 -14.90 7.92
C CYS A 15 -1.37 -15.44 9.08
N GLY A 16 -1.03 -14.59 10.05
CA GLY A 16 -0.22 -14.96 11.22
C GLY A 16 1.27 -15.20 10.93
N VAL A 17 1.71 -15.09 9.68
CA VAL A 17 3.12 -15.34 9.32
C VAL A 17 4.03 -14.28 9.96
N PRO A 18 5.07 -14.67 10.71
CA PRO A 18 6.06 -13.72 11.25
C PRO A 18 6.90 -13.12 10.13
N LEU A 19 7.08 -11.80 10.17
CA LEU A 19 7.87 -11.03 9.21
C LEU A 19 9.29 -10.88 9.73
N SER A 20 10.26 -11.17 8.88
CA SER A 20 11.69 -11.11 9.17
C SER A 20 12.34 -9.86 8.57
N LYS A 21 13.55 -9.56 9.03
CA LYS A 21 14.35 -8.47 8.44
C LYS A 21 14.58 -8.75 6.96
N GLY A 22 14.19 -7.79 6.11
CA GLY A 22 14.29 -7.90 4.65
C GLY A 22 12.94 -8.18 3.96
N ASP A 23 11.91 -8.58 4.71
CA ASP A 23 10.58 -8.75 4.15
C ASP A 23 9.89 -7.40 3.89
N HIS A 24 9.10 -7.35 2.82
CA HIS A 24 8.21 -6.24 2.54
C HIS A 24 6.92 -6.39 3.34
N PHE A 25 6.56 -5.33 4.06
CA PHE A 25 5.33 -5.27 4.86
C PHE A 25 4.68 -3.89 4.73
N GLY A 26 3.39 -3.82 5.04
CA GLY A 26 2.68 -2.56 5.22
C GLY A 26 1.98 -2.51 6.57
N MET A 27 1.63 -1.30 7.01
CA MET A 27 0.95 -1.07 8.28
C MET A 27 -0.30 -0.22 8.05
N ARG A 28 -1.43 -0.63 8.65
CA ARG A 28 -2.68 0.13 8.62
C ARG A 28 -3.33 0.09 10.00
N GLU A 29 -3.67 1.26 10.54
CA GLU A 29 -4.33 1.38 11.86
C GLU A 29 -3.56 0.67 13.01
N GLY A 30 -2.24 0.57 12.90
CA GLY A 30 -1.39 -0.13 13.87
C GLY A 30 -1.37 -1.67 13.73
N LEU A 31 -1.99 -2.20 12.69
CA LEU A 31 -1.92 -3.60 12.28
C LEU A 31 -0.87 -3.79 11.20
N VAL A 32 -0.19 -4.94 11.22
CA VAL A 32 0.92 -5.26 10.32
C VAL A 32 0.45 -6.29 9.29
N TYR A 33 0.79 -6.08 8.02
CA TYR A 33 0.41 -6.97 6.93
C TYR A 33 1.62 -7.34 6.09
N CYS A 34 1.73 -8.61 5.69
CA CYS A 34 2.70 -8.98 4.66
C CYS A 34 2.29 -8.34 3.32
N ARG A 35 3.27 -8.13 2.44
CA ARG A 35 3.05 -7.53 1.11
C ARG A 35 1.75 -7.97 0.40
N PRO A 36 1.46 -9.27 0.18
CA PRO A 36 0.27 -9.67 -0.58
C PRO A 36 -1.04 -9.28 0.12
N HIS A 37 -1.10 -9.39 1.46
CA HIS A 37 -2.30 -8.98 2.21
C HIS A 37 -2.42 -7.47 2.33
N TYR A 38 -1.32 -6.73 2.29
CA TYR A 38 -1.35 -5.28 2.26
C TYR A 38 -1.84 -4.76 0.89
N GLU A 39 -1.33 -5.32 -0.21
CA GLU A 39 -1.78 -4.97 -1.56
C GLU A 39 -3.30 -5.22 -1.73
N LEU A 40 -3.82 -6.33 -1.19
CA LEU A 40 -5.27 -6.63 -1.19
C LEU A 40 -6.12 -5.59 -0.44
N LEU A 41 -5.56 -4.94 0.59
CA LEU A 41 -6.24 -3.89 1.33
C LEU A 41 -6.30 -2.57 0.57
N ASP A 42 -5.30 -2.32 -0.28
CA ASP A 42 -5.17 -1.11 -1.10
C ASP A 42 -6.21 -1.11 -2.24
N TYR A 43 -6.49 -2.27 -2.84
CA TYR A 43 -7.53 -2.38 -3.89
C TYR A 43 -8.98 -2.19 -3.37
N CYS A 44 -9.20 -2.22 -2.05
CA CYS A 44 -10.49 -1.87 -1.46
C CYS A 44 -10.66 -0.35 -1.29
N ASP A 45 -9.57 0.42 -1.36
CA ASP A 45 -9.63 1.85 -1.59
C ASP A 45 -9.68 2.05 -3.11
N PRO A 46 -10.76 2.65 -3.67
CA PRO A 46 -10.76 2.93 -5.10
C PRO A 46 -9.52 3.76 -5.40
N PRO A 47 -8.69 3.39 -6.40
CA PRO A 47 -7.53 4.19 -6.74
C PRO A 47 -7.99 5.62 -6.96
N ASP A 48 -7.32 6.59 -6.33
CA ASP A 48 -7.67 7.98 -6.52
C ASP A 48 -7.73 8.25 -8.04
N PRO A 49 -8.83 8.81 -8.55
CA PRO A 49 -9.00 9.01 -9.98
C PRO A 49 -7.85 9.80 -10.61
N MET A 50 -7.06 10.55 -9.83
CA MET A 50 -5.86 11.22 -10.32
C MET A 50 -4.68 10.28 -10.56
N ASP A 51 -4.50 9.20 -9.80
CA ASP A 51 -3.35 8.28 -9.97
C ASP A 51 -3.44 7.50 -11.30
N LEU A 52 -4.66 7.18 -11.72
CA LEU A 52 -4.96 6.61 -13.04
C LEU A 52 -4.69 7.61 -14.19
N VAL A 53 -4.91 8.91 -13.95
CA VAL A 53 -4.61 9.99 -14.90
C VAL A 53 -3.10 10.24 -15.01
N TYR A 54 -2.32 10.02 -13.94
CA TYR A 54 -0.86 10.20 -13.98
C TYR A 54 -0.10 9.00 -14.55
N ARG A 55 -0.57 7.75 -14.35
CA ARG A 55 0.04 6.55 -14.94
C ARG A 55 -0.44 6.25 -16.36
N GLY A 56 -1.65 6.67 -16.71
CA GLY A 56 -2.15 6.70 -18.08
C GLY A 56 -1.60 7.94 -18.77
N GLY A 57 -0.44 7.83 -19.40
CA GLY A 57 0.21 8.91 -20.15
C GLY A 57 -0.56 9.40 -21.39
N GLU A 58 -1.83 9.76 -21.25
CA GLU A 58 -2.52 10.68 -22.15
C GLU A 58 -2.43 12.08 -21.53
N SER A 59 -1.38 12.80 -21.91
CA SER A 59 -1.33 14.24 -21.71
C SER A 59 -2.58 14.84 -22.38
N PRO A 60 -3.47 15.55 -21.67
CA PRO A 60 -4.47 16.38 -22.33
C PRO A 60 -3.67 17.48 -23.03
N GLY A 61 -3.44 17.31 -24.33
CA GLY A 61 -2.80 18.31 -25.16
C GLY A 61 -3.67 19.56 -25.13
N TYR A 62 -3.34 20.50 -24.25
CA TYR A 62 -3.85 21.87 -24.34
C TYR A 62 -3.07 22.57 -25.46
N TYR A 63 -3.55 22.42 -26.70
CA TYR A 63 -3.20 23.36 -27.76
C TYR A 63 -4.29 24.43 -27.83
N PRO A 64 -3.99 25.70 -27.54
CA PRO A 64 -4.91 26.78 -27.86
C PRO A 64 -4.97 26.93 -29.38
N ALA A 65 -6.18 27.07 -29.90
CA ALA A 65 -6.44 27.36 -31.29
C ALA A 65 -5.78 28.68 -31.71
N THR A 66 -5.04 28.66 -32.82
CA THR A 66 -4.72 29.84 -33.64
C THR A 66 -5.41 29.67 -34.98
#